data_AF-A0A0Q7MKJ3-F1
#
_entry.id   AF-A0A0Q7MKJ3-F1
#
_cell.length_a   1.000
_cell.length_b   1.000
_cell.length_c   1.000
_cell.angle_alpha   90.00
_cell.angle_beta   90.00
_cell.angle_gamma   90.00
#
_symmetry.space_group_name_H-M   'P 1'
#
loop_
_entity.id
_entity.type
_entity.pdbx_description
1 polymer ?
#
loop_
_entity_poly.entity_id
_entity_poly.type
_entity_poly.pdbx_seq_one_letter_code
_entity_poly.pdbx_strand_id
1 'polypeptide(L)'
;MTGRHPADEPFAVADWRRRVAGIYADVRRMAADDPAAAHAVWVQRRDELLAEHPASPLDAVAKASFEGLDIPHHDPAYRFECEVLPATAQRLDVSTGADGVVPFERIGTVELGDLGRLAVWVIRGYGGGLFVPLKDALAGTPGGTYGGGRYLLDTIKGADLGMAQDKLVIDLNFAYNPSCAYDPAWTCPLATRANTLAVEVPVGERMRS
;
A
#
# COMPACT_ATOMS: atom_id res chain seq x y z
N MET A 1 -23.56 14.54 -9.29
CA MET A 1 -23.20 13.13 -9.57
C MET A 1 -22.64 12.58 -8.28
N THR A 2 -23.42 11.79 -7.55
CA THR A 2 -23.01 11.17 -6.29
C THR A 2 -21.91 10.16 -6.58
N GLY A 3 -20.73 10.33 -5.96
CA GLY A 3 -19.61 9.41 -6.10
C GLY A 3 -20.02 7.99 -5.69
N ARG A 4 -19.61 7.00 -6.47
CA ARG A 4 -19.94 5.58 -6.29
C ARG A 4 -19.22 5.09 -5.03
N HIS A 5 -19.94 4.75 -3.97
CA HIS A 5 -19.30 4.27 -2.75
C HIS A 5 -18.96 2.78 -2.89
N PRO A 6 -17.80 2.30 -2.44
CA PRO A 6 -17.46 0.86 -2.45
C PRO A 6 -18.55 -0.03 -1.85
N ALA A 7 -19.20 0.45 -0.78
CA ALA A 7 -20.27 -0.29 -0.10
C ALA A 7 -21.54 -0.46 -0.95
N ASP A 8 -21.68 0.30 -2.06
CA ASP A 8 -22.82 0.18 -2.97
C ASP A 8 -22.68 -1.06 -3.89
N GLU A 9 -21.49 -1.67 -3.97
CA GLU A 9 -21.22 -2.88 -4.76
C GLU A 9 -20.47 -3.94 -3.94
N PRO A 10 -21.11 -4.51 -2.91
CA PRO A 10 -20.44 -5.37 -1.94
C PRO A 10 -19.81 -6.62 -2.58
N PHE A 11 -20.43 -7.18 -3.63
CA PHE A 11 -19.88 -8.32 -4.36
C PHE A 11 -18.63 -7.96 -5.18
N ALA A 12 -18.59 -6.78 -5.80
CA ALA A 12 -17.41 -6.33 -6.52
C ALA A 12 -16.27 -6.05 -5.55
N VAL A 13 -16.54 -5.41 -4.41
CA VAL A 13 -15.51 -5.21 -3.36
C VAL A 13 -15.00 -6.53 -2.80
N ALA A 14 -15.88 -7.51 -2.57
CA ALA A 14 -15.48 -8.83 -2.12
C ALA A 14 -14.58 -9.53 -3.18
N ASP A 15 -14.93 -9.44 -4.47
CA ASP A 15 -14.13 -10.03 -5.54
C ASP A 15 -12.75 -9.36 -5.66
N TRP A 16 -12.70 -8.03 -5.60
CA TRP A 16 -11.46 -7.26 -5.57
C TRP A 16 -10.54 -7.74 -4.45
N ARG A 17 -11.05 -7.85 -3.22
CA ARG A 17 -10.27 -8.31 -2.07
C ARG A 17 -9.73 -9.72 -2.26
N ARG A 18 -10.53 -10.63 -2.84
CA ARG A 18 -10.06 -11.99 -3.17
C ARG A 18 -8.94 -11.97 -4.21
N ARG A 19 -9.05 -11.14 -5.25
CA ARG A 19 -8.01 -11.01 -6.28
C ARG A 19 -6.74 -10.40 -5.72
N VAL A 20 -6.82 -9.35 -4.91
CA VAL A 20 -5.66 -8.76 -4.22
C VAL A 20 -4.99 -9.82 -3.33
N ALA A 21 -5.74 -10.51 -2.48
CA ALA A 21 -5.18 -11.57 -1.65
C ALA A 21 -4.52 -12.70 -2.47
N GLY A 22 -5.10 -13.07 -3.61
CA GLY A 22 -4.52 -14.03 -4.55
C GLY A 22 -3.21 -13.54 -5.17
N ILE A 23 -3.15 -12.28 -5.63
CA ILE A 23 -1.92 -11.66 -6.16
C ILE A 23 -0.82 -11.72 -5.12
N TYR A 24 -1.09 -11.30 -3.87
CA TYR A 24 -0.07 -11.32 -2.82
C TYR A 24 0.31 -12.74 -2.39
N ALA A 25 -0.59 -13.72 -2.49
CA ALA A 25 -0.23 -15.13 -2.30
C ALA A 25 0.77 -15.62 -3.36
N ASP A 26 0.56 -15.25 -4.63
CA ASP A 26 1.50 -15.53 -5.71
C ASP A 26 2.83 -14.80 -5.52
N VAL A 27 2.80 -13.52 -5.12
CA VAL A 27 4.01 -12.75 -4.80
C VAL A 27 4.84 -13.47 -3.75
N ARG A 28 4.25 -13.86 -2.62
CA ARG A 28 4.98 -14.56 -1.55
C ARG A 28 5.58 -15.88 -2.00
N ARG A 29 4.84 -16.64 -2.83
CA ARG A 29 5.33 -17.90 -3.39
C ARG A 29 6.50 -17.68 -4.34
N MET A 30 6.39 -16.71 -5.24
CA MET A 30 7.40 -16.46 -6.28
C MET A 30 8.64 -15.77 -5.74
N ALA A 31 8.48 -14.84 -4.78
CA ALA A 31 9.58 -14.06 -4.23
C ALA A 31 10.56 -14.91 -3.39
N ALA A 32 10.20 -16.15 -3.04
CA ALA A 32 11.13 -17.10 -2.45
C ALA A 32 12.28 -17.48 -3.40
N ASP A 33 12.01 -17.48 -4.71
CA ASP A 33 12.98 -17.85 -5.75
C ASP A 33 13.44 -16.63 -6.56
N ASP A 34 12.50 -15.75 -6.94
CA ASP A 34 12.75 -14.59 -7.80
C ASP A 34 11.85 -13.39 -7.40
N PRO A 35 12.32 -12.51 -6.48
CA PRO A 35 11.61 -11.31 -6.07
C PRO A 35 11.29 -10.34 -7.22
N ALA A 36 12.17 -10.23 -8.21
CA ALA A 36 11.98 -9.32 -9.34
C ALA A 36 10.86 -9.82 -10.26
N ALA A 37 10.79 -11.13 -10.53
CA ALA A 37 9.68 -11.72 -11.26
C ALA A 37 8.36 -11.63 -10.48
N ALA A 38 8.38 -11.83 -9.16
CA ALA A 38 7.22 -11.65 -8.30
C ALA A 38 6.67 -10.21 -8.36
N HIS A 39 7.57 -9.22 -8.33
CA HIS A 39 7.22 -7.80 -8.48
C HIS A 39 6.64 -7.49 -9.86
N ALA A 40 7.24 -7.99 -10.93
CA ALA A 40 6.72 -7.81 -12.29
C ALA A 40 5.29 -8.37 -12.45
N VAL A 41 5.02 -9.55 -11.89
CA VAL A 41 3.65 -10.12 -11.86
C VAL A 41 2.71 -9.25 -11.03
N TRP A 42 3.14 -8.76 -9.88
CA TRP A 42 2.33 -7.85 -9.07
C TRP A 42 1.95 -6.58 -9.83
N VAL A 43 2.90 -5.94 -10.53
CA VAL A 43 2.65 -4.76 -11.35
C VAL A 43 1.60 -5.07 -12.43
N GLN A 44 1.81 -6.12 -13.22
CA GLN A 44 0.90 -6.54 -14.28
C GLN A 44 -0.52 -6.75 -13.75
N ARG A 45 -0.66 -7.50 -12.64
CA ARG A 45 -1.97 -7.84 -12.08
C ARG A 45 -2.65 -6.65 -11.41
N ARG A 46 -1.86 -5.69 -10.89
CA ARG A 46 -2.39 -4.39 -10.45
C ARG A 46 -2.95 -3.59 -11.63
N ASP A 47 -2.23 -3.52 -12.74
CA ASP A 47 -2.68 -2.81 -13.94
C ASP A 47 -4.00 -3.38 -14.45
N GLU A 48 -4.10 -4.71 -14.58
CA GLU A 48 -5.34 -5.41 -14.97
C GLU A 48 -6.51 -5.08 -14.03
N LEU A 49 -6.29 -5.12 -12.71
CA LEU A 49 -7.32 -4.77 -11.73
C LEU A 49 -7.79 -3.32 -11.90
N LEU A 50 -6.88 -2.37 -12.11
CA LEU A 50 -7.22 -0.96 -12.22
C LEU A 50 -7.95 -0.64 -13.53
N ALA A 51 -7.47 -1.21 -14.63
CA ALA A 51 -8.07 -1.03 -15.95
C ALA A 51 -9.50 -1.60 -15.99
N GLU A 52 -9.68 -2.83 -15.53
CA GLU A 52 -10.87 -3.61 -15.89
C GLU A 52 -11.87 -3.77 -14.75
N HIS A 53 -11.42 -3.86 -13.50
CA HIS A 53 -12.28 -4.32 -12.42
C HIS A 53 -13.37 -3.28 -12.07
N PRO A 54 -14.64 -3.70 -11.82
CA PRO A 54 -15.73 -2.77 -11.47
C PRO A 54 -15.49 -1.93 -10.21
N ALA A 55 -14.81 -2.52 -9.22
CA ALA A 55 -14.41 -1.86 -7.97
C ALA A 55 -13.07 -1.10 -8.04
N SER A 56 -12.52 -0.90 -9.25
CA SER A 56 -11.35 -0.04 -9.45
C SER A 56 -11.64 1.38 -8.97
N PRO A 57 -10.67 2.07 -8.34
CA PRO A 57 -10.81 3.47 -7.96
C PRO A 57 -10.70 4.44 -9.16
N LEU A 58 -10.35 3.95 -10.35
CA LEU A 58 -10.34 4.77 -11.56
C LEU A 58 -11.78 4.99 -12.05
N ASP A 59 -12.13 6.25 -12.29
CA ASP A 59 -13.38 6.59 -12.96
C ASP A 59 -13.37 6.20 -14.45
N ALA A 60 -14.51 6.34 -15.13
CA ALA A 60 -14.63 5.93 -16.52
C ALA A 60 -13.70 6.71 -17.47
N VAL A 61 -13.38 7.96 -17.16
CA VAL A 61 -12.50 8.80 -17.98
C VAL A 61 -11.05 8.36 -17.78
N ALA A 62 -10.63 8.20 -16.52
CA ALA A 62 -9.29 7.71 -16.18
C ALA A 62 -9.02 6.32 -16.74
N LYS A 63 -10.01 5.41 -16.69
CA LYS A 63 -9.89 4.07 -17.31
C LYS A 63 -9.70 4.13 -18.83
N ALA A 64 -10.40 5.04 -19.51
CA ALA A 64 -10.31 5.16 -20.97
C ALA A 64 -8.92 5.60 -21.46
N SER A 65 -8.14 6.27 -20.61
CA SER A 65 -6.77 6.72 -20.89
C SER A 65 -5.71 6.01 -20.04
N PHE A 66 -6.04 4.89 -19.39
CA PHE A 66 -5.12 4.18 -18.50
C PHE A 66 -4.15 3.31 -19.31
N GLU A 67 -2.87 3.65 -19.24
CA GLU A 67 -1.79 2.93 -19.93
C GLU A 67 -0.91 2.13 -18.97
N GLY A 68 -1.44 1.79 -17.80
CA GLY A 68 -0.69 1.16 -16.71
C GLY A 68 -0.14 2.16 -15.69
N LEU A 69 0.44 1.64 -14.63
CA LEU A 69 1.02 2.41 -13.54
C LEU A 69 2.46 2.80 -13.84
N ASP A 70 2.92 3.90 -13.25
CA ASP A 70 4.35 4.22 -13.21
C ASP A 70 4.98 3.57 -11.97
N ILE A 71 5.52 2.37 -12.16
CA ILE A 71 6.22 1.60 -11.13
C ILE A 71 7.60 1.20 -11.68
N PRO A 72 8.70 1.73 -11.12
CA PRO A 72 10.05 1.35 -11.50
C PRO A 72 10.31 -0.15 -11.30
N HIS A 73 11.29 -0.68 -12.03
CA HIS A 73 11.73 -2.07 -11.86
C HIS A 73 12.19 -2.37 -10.43
N HIS A 74 12.02 -3.63 -10.02
CA HIS A 74 12.45 -4.10 -8.71
C HIS A 74 13.94 -3.83 -8.47
N ASP A 75 14.24 -3.23 -7.33
CA ASP A 75 15.59 -3.02 -6.82
C ASP A 75 15.76 -3.77 -5.49
N PRO A 76 16.65 -4.78 -5.41
CA PRO A 76 16.86 -5.55 -4.20
C PRO A 76 17.42 -4.73 -3.03
N ALA A 77 18.01 -3.55 -3.27
CA ALA A 77 18.48 -2.67 -2.20
C ALA A 77 17.35 -2.09 -1.33
N TYR A 78 16.11 -2.17 -1.80
CA TYR A 78 14.92 -1.67 -1.11
C TYR A 78 14.03 -2.79 -0.54
N ARG A 79 14.55 -4.02 -0.48
CA ARG A 79 13.91 -5.17 0.18
C ARG A 79 14.62 -5.50 1.49
N PHE A 80 13.85 -5.56 2.57
CA PHE A 80 14.33 -5.79 3.93
C PHE A 80 13.55 -6.92 4.61
N GLU A 81 14.25 -7.68 5.44
CA GLU A 81 13.66 -8.63 6.39
C GLU A 81 13.92 -8.08 7.78
N CYS A 82 12.87 -7.53 8.41
CA CYS A 82 12.99 -6.71 9.61
C CYS A 82 12.42 -7.42 10.84
N GLU A 83 13.16 -7.36 11.95
CA GLU A 83 12.56 -7.56 13.27
C GLU A 83 11.68 -6.34 13.62
N VAL A 84 10.51 -6.60 14.22
CA VAL A 84 9.65 -5.53 14.73
C VAL A 84 10.13 -5.17 16.14
N LEU A 85 10.87 -4.08 16.25
CA LEU A 85 11.48 -3.64 17.49
C LEU A 85 10.45 -2.92 18.39
N PRO A 86 10.55 -3.06 19.73
CA PRO A 86 9.71 -2.31 20.66
C PRO A 86 9.82 -0.81 20.43
N ALA A 87 8.67 -0.14 20.44
CA ALA A 87 8.57 1.31 20.35
C ALA A 87 7.60 1.85 21.40
N THR A 88 7.67 3.15 21.70
CA THR A 88 6.69 3.80 22.58
C THR A 88 5.28 3.52 22.07
N ALA A 89 4.34 3.14 22.94
CA ALA A 89 2.95 2.94 22.52
C ALA A 89 2.37 4.23 21.95
N GLN A 90 1.61 4.13 20.86
CA GLN A 90 0.86 5.24 20.29
C GLN A 90 -0.45 4.70 19.72
N ARG A 91 -1.53 5.45 19.92
CA ARG A 91 -2.81 5.21 19.29
C ARG A 91 -3.15 6.37 18.36
N LEU A 92 -3.71 6.05 17.20
CA LEU A 92 -4.26 7.00 16.26
C LEU A 92 -5.71 6.63 15.98
N ASP A 93 -6.61 7.60 16.05
CA ASP A 93 -7.99 7.44 15.63
C ASP A 93 -8.15 8.18 14.30
N VAL A 94 -8.19 7.44 13.19
CA VAL A 94 -8.21 8.01 11.83
C VAL A 94 -9.63 8.07 11.31
N SER A 95 -10.08 9.27 10.93
CA SER A 95 -11.35 9.42 10.21
C SER A 95 -11.20 8.93 8.77
N THR A 96 -12.02 7.98 8.39
CA THR A 96 -12.02 7.31 7.07
C THR A 96 -13.32 7.57 6.29
N GLY A 97 -13.94 8.71 6.56
CA GLY A 97 -15.19 9.10 5.90
C GLY A 97 -16.33 8.17 6.30
N ALA A 98 -16.91 7.46 5.33
CA ALA A 98 -18.04 6.55 5.55
C ALA A 98 -17.71 5.32 6.41
N ASP A 99 -16.44 4.91 6.44
CA ASP A 99 -15.95 3.83 7.31
C ASP A 99 -15.85 4.28 8.79
N GLY A 100 -16.14 5.55 9.08
CA GLY A 100 -16.11 6.12 10.42
C GLY A 100 -14.68 6.31 10.92
N VAL A 101 -14.49 6.12 12.23
CA VAL A 101 -13.18 6.25 12.87
C VAL A 101 -12.55 4.86 13.01
N VAL A 102 -11.38 4.68 12.38
CA VAL A 102 -10.59 3.45 12.45
C VAL A 102 -9.43 3.67 13.42
N PRO A 103 -9.37 2.95 14.56
CA PRO A 103 -8.24 3.05 15.48
C PRO A 103 -7.04 2.23 14.99
N PHE A 104 -5.85 2.78 15.15
CA PHE A 104 -4.56 2.15 14.90
C PHE A 104 -3.71 2.19 16.16
N GLU A 105 -3.02 1.10 16.47
CA GLU A 105 -2.07 1.03 17.57
C GLU A 105 -0.68 0.66 17.07
N ARG A 106 0.34 1.44 17.45
CA ARG A 106 1.73 1.11 17.11
C ARG A 106 2.17 -0.09 17.93
N ILE A 107 2.62 -1.14 17.25
CA ILE A 107 3.16 -2.35 17.88
C ILE A 107 4.69 -2.39 17.90
N GLY A 108 5.34 -1.55 17.08
CA GLY A 108 6.79 -1.43 17.03
C GLY A 108 7.27 -0.60 15.86
N THR A 109 8.56 -0.70 15.58
CA THR A 109 9.21 -0.08 14.41
C THR A 109 10.12 -1.08 13.71
N VAL A 110 10.29 -0.90 12.40
CA VAL A 110 11.28 -1.59 11.58
C VAL A 110 12.38 -0.60 11.17
N GLU A 111 13.63 -1.04 11.18
CA GLU A 111 14.78 -0.24 10.76
C GLU A 111 15.18 -0.63 9.32
N LEU A 112 15.40 0.36 8.47
CA LEU A 112 15.66 0.23 7.02
C LEU A 112 17.07 0.75 6.65
N GLY A 113 18.02 0.59 7.57
CA GLY A 113 19.37 1.14 7.43
C GLY A 113 19.37 2.66 7.30
N ASP A 114 20.10 3.17 6.31
CA ASP A 114 20.25 4.62 6.08
C ASP A 114 18.96 5.31 5.61
N LEU A 115 17.95 4.53 5.17
CA LEU A 115 16.64 5.10 4.82
C LEU A 115 15.90 5.62 6.05
N GLY A 116 16.18 5.06 7.23
CA GLY A 116 15.53 5.40 8.50
C GLY A 116 14.63 4.27 9.01
N ARG A 117 13.50 4.63 9.64
CA ARG A 117 12.59 3.68 10.28
C ARG A 117 11.15 3.93 9.92
N LEU A 118 10.33 2.87 9.98
CA LEU A 118 8.87 2.95 9.83
C LEU A 118 8.19 2.36 11.06
N ALA A 119 7.14 3.01 11.53
CA ALA A 119 6.26 2.40 12.52
C ALA A 119 5.37 1.33 11.88
N VAL A 120 5.16 0.24 12.62
CA VAL A 120 4.23 -0.84 12.28
C VAL A 120 2.99 -0.69 13.14
N TRP A 121 1.83 -0.63 12.49
CA TRP A 121 0.55 -0.40 13.14
C TRP A 121 -0.32 -1.65 13.05
N VAL A 122 -1.11 -1.92 14.10
CA VAL A 122 -2.24 -2.84 14.03
C VAL A 122 -3.54 -2.04 13.87
N ILE A 123 -4.40 -2.49 12.97
CA ILE A 123 -5.73 -1.93 12.74
C ILE A 123 -6.67 -2.53 13.79
N ARG A 124 -7.29 -1.69 14.63
CA ARG A 124 -8.24 -2.11 15.68
C ARG A 124 -9.68 -1.96 15.20
N GLY A 125 -10.02 -2.68 14.14
CA GLY A 125 -11.38 -2.84 13.62
C GLY A 125 -11.78 -4.30 13.51
N TYR A 126 -13.03 -4.58 13.11
CA TYR A 126 -13.56 -5.95 13.00
C TYR A 126 -12.65 -6.89 12.17
N GLY A 127 -12.04 -6.40 11.09
CA GLY A 127 -11.14 -7.20 10.25
C GLY A 127 -9.68 -7.30 10.75
N GLY A 128 -9.26 -6.49 11.72
CA GLY A 128 -7.87 -6.48 12.20
C GLY A 128 -6.86 -6.11 11.11
N GLY A 129 -5.60 -6.53 11.26
CA GLY A 129 -4.56 -6.43 10.22
C GLY A 129 -3.38 -5.52 10.58
N LEU A 130 -2.28 -5.66 9.84
CA LEU A 130 -1.11 -4.79 9.90
C LEU A 130 -1.23 -3.70 8.86
N PHE A 131 -0.74 -2.52 9.22
CA PHE A 131 -0.71 -1.36 8.36
C PHE A 131 0.65 -0.68 8.44
N VAL A 132 1.28 -0.48 7.28
CA VAL A 132 2.55 0.24 7.16
C VAL A 132 2.39 1.23 6.00
N PRO A 133 2.02 2.49 6.28
CA PRO A 133 2.11 3.55 5.30
C PRO A 133 3.56 4.04 5.22
N LEU A 134 3.90 4.72 4.14
CA LEU A 134 5.14 5.48 4.04
C LEU A 134 4.95 6.77 3.24
N LYS A 135 5.70 7.78 3.63
CA LYS A 135 5.93 9.00 2.85
C LYS A 135 7.43 9.23 2.81
N ASP A 136 7.91 9.76 1.70
CA ASP A 136 9.34 9.98 1.48
C ASP A 136 9.57 11.35 0.82
N ALA A 137 10.83 11.71 0.53
CA ALA A 137 11.18 13.02 0.00
C ALA A 137 10.62 13.29 -1.42
N LEU A 138 10.19 12.26 -2.16
CA LEU A 138 9.52 12.41 -3.46
C LEU A 138 8.04 12.76 -3.36
N ALA A 139 7.46 12.77 -2.15
CA ALA A 139 6.03 12.94 -1.98
C ALA A 139 5.56 14.35 -2.40
N GLY A 140 4.71 14.40 -3.42
CA GLY A 140 4.16 15.64 -3.98
C GLY A 140 5.10 16.40 -4.92
N THR A 141 6.28 15.84 -5.25
CA THR A 141 7.16 16.44 -6.27
C THR A 141 6.69 16.05 -7.68
N PRO A 142 6.98 16.86 -8.72
CA PRO A 142 6.70 16.47 -10.11
C PRO A 142 7.37 15.15 -10.47
N GLY A 143 6.62 14.18 -11.00
CA GLY A 143 7.11 12.82 -11.30
C GLY A 143 7.50 12.00 -10.06
N GLY A 144 7.16 12.48 -8.86
CA GLY A 144 7.43 11.83 -7.57
C GLY A 144 6.30 10.92 -7.13
N THR A 145 6.07 10.84 -5.82
CA THR A 145 5.07 9.94 -5.22
C THR A 145 3.85 10.72 -4.73
N TYR A 146 2.76 10.04 -4.42
CA TYR A 146 1.54 10.69 -3.95
C TYR A 146 1.80 11.49 -2.66
N GLY A 147 1.35 12.75 -2.61
CA GLY A 147 1.67 13.68 -1.52
C GLY A 147 1.18 13.23 -0.12
N GLY A 148 0.12 12.41 -0.08
CA GLY A 148 -0.43 11.81 1.14
C GLY A 148 0.33 10.57 1.64
N GLY A 149 1.27 10.05 0.84
CA GLY A 149 2.00 8.82 1.10
C GLY A 149 1.40 7.59 0.41
N ARG A 150 2.17 6.51 0.43
CA ARG A 150 1.86 5.21 -0.18
C ARG A 150 1.65 4.17 0.91
N TYR A 151 1.04 3.04 0.55
CA TYR A 151 0.90 1.89 1.43
C TYR A 151 1.88 0.81 1.02
N LEU A 152 2.56 0.26 2.02
CA LEU A 152 3.40 -0.91 1.86
C LEU A 152 2.63 -2.17 2.27
N LEU A 153 2.01 -2.14 3.45
CA LEU A 153 1.17 -3.21 3.97
C LEU A 153 -0.20 -2.66 4.35
N ASP A 154 -1.26 -3.36 3.94
CA ASP A 154 -2.66 -3.11 4.30
C ASP A 154 -3.36 -4.47 4.39
N THR A 155 -2.98 -5.26 5.39
CA THR A 155 -3.27 -6.71 5.38
C THR A 155 -4.76 -7.01 5.58
N ILE A 156 -5.52 -6.07 6.14
CA ILE A 156 -7.00 -6.16 6.20
C ILE A 156 -7.63 -6.20 4.80
N LYS A 157 -6.94 -5.65 3.80
CA LYS A 157 -7.36 -5.67 2.38
C LYS A 157 -6.60 -6.70 1.55
N GLY A 158 -5.81 -7.57 2.20
CA GLY A 158 -5.06 -8.64 1.55
C GLY A 158 -3.71 -8.23 0.97
N ALA A 159 -3.29 -6.97 1.13
CA ALA A 159 -1.96 -6.51 0.73
C ALA A 159 -0.93 -6.88 1.81
N ASP A 160 -0.34 -8.06 1.65
CA ASP A 160 0.52 -8.70 2.66
C ASP A 160 1.74 -9.38 2.00
N LEU A 161 2.94 -8.92 2.34
CA LEU A 161 4.20 -9.53 1.88
C LEU A 161 4.65 -10.69 2.78
N GLY A 162 3.99 -10.89 3.92
CA GLY A 162 4.25 -11.99 4.84
C GLY A 162 5.55 -11.84 5.62
N MET A 163 6.05 -13.00 6.06
CA MET A 163 7.22 -13.13 6.91
C MET A 163 8.26 -13.99 6.21
N ALA A 164 9.54 -13.65 6.37
CA ALA A 164 10.67 -14.51 6.06
C ALA A 164 11.25 -15.00 7.38
N GLN A 165 11.11 -16.30 7.66
CA GLN A 165 11.32 -16.85 9.00
C GLN A 165 10.45 -16.08 10.02
N ASP A 166 11.07 -15.44 11.01
CA ASP A 166 10.38 -14.64 12.04
C ASP A 166 10.51 -13.12 11.81
N LYS A 167 10.91 -12.70 10.60
CA LYS A 167 11.08 -11.29 10.24
C LYS A 167 10.00 -10.84 9.27
N LEU A 168 9.48 -9.64 9.50
CA LEU A 168 8.51 -9.00 8.62
C LEU A 168 9.19 -8.59 7.31
N VAL A 169 8.62 -8.97 6.17
CA VAL A 169 9.13 -8.55 4.86
C VAL A 169 8.66 -7.12 4.59
N ILE A 170 9.61 -6.21 4.42
CA ILE A 170 9.41 -4.82 4.03
C ILE A 170 10.07 -4.65 2.66
N ASP A 171 9.28 -4.64 1.59
CA ASP A 171 9.80 -4.44 0.24
C ASP A 171 9.20 -3.18 -0.38
N LEU A 172 9.96 -2.07 -0.35
CA LEU A 172 9.47 -0.76 -0.79
C LEU A 172 9.14 -0.71 -2.29
N ASN A 173 9.59 -1.71 -3.07
CA ASN A 173 9.20 -1.87 -4.47
C ASN A 173 7.69 -2.11 -4.64
N PHE A 174 7.01 -2.62 -3.62
CA PHE A 174 5.56 -2.88 -3.60
C PHE A 174 4.75 -1.72 -3.00
N ALA A 175 5.40 -0.60 -2.65
CA ALA A 175 4.67 0.57 -2.17
C ALA A 175 3.69 1.07 -3.25
N TYR A 176 2.41 1.16 -2.93
CA TYR A 176 1.34 1.51 -3.88
C TYR A 176 0.53 2.70 -3.40
N ASN A 177 -0.08 3.41 -4.35
CA ASN A 177 -0.91 4.55 -4.02
C ASN A 177 -2.27 4.10 -3.45
N PRO A 178 -2.77 4.73 -2.37
CA PRO A 178 -4.11 4.45 -1.86
C PRO A 178 -5.18 4.87 -2.87
N SER A 179 -6.40 4.33 -2.76
CA SER A 179 -7.52 4.69 -3.63
C SER A 179 -7.78 6.20 -3.71
N CYS A 180 -7.55 6.94 -2.62
CA CYS A 180 -7.71 8.40 -2.57
C CYS A 180 -6.70 9.18 -3.43
N ALA A 181 -5.65 8.52 -3.94
CA ALA A 181 -4.74 9.11 -4.91
C ALA A 181 -5.36 9.24 -6.31
N TYR A 182 -6.35 8.40 -6.63
CA TYR A 182 -7.03 8.40 -7.93
C TYR A 182 -8.38 9.12 -7.89
N ASP A 183 -9.10 8.98 -6.78
CA ASP A 183 -10.42 9.57 -6.61
C ASP A 183 -10.54 10.20 -5.21
N PRO A 184 -10.72 11.53 -5.11
CA PRO A 184 -10.81 12.24 -3.84
C PRO A 184 -12.08 11.90 -3.05
N ALA A 185 -13.06 11.19 -3.63
CA ALA A 185 -14.22 10.68 -2.91
C ALA A 185 -13.83 9.66 -1.83
N TRP A 186 -12.65 9.04 -1.94
CA TRP A 186 -12.15 8.08 -0.96
C TRP A 186 -11.37 8.79 0.14
N THR A 187 -11.62 8.42 1.39
CA THR A 187 -10.84 8.90 2.53
C THR A 187 -9.94 7.78 3.02
N CYS A 188 -8.62 7.96 2.92
CA CYS A 188 -7.67 6.93 3.32
C CYS A 188 -6.70 7.44 4.41
N PRO A 189 -6.23 6.57 5.32
CA PRO A 189 -5.23 6.94 6.32
C PRO A 189 -3.95 7.51 5.70
N LEU A 190 -3.52 8.69 6.13
CA LEU A 190 -2.28 9.29 5.65
C LEU A 190 -1.07 8.75 6.41
N ALA A 191 0.10 8.77 5.76
CA ALA A 191 1.35 8.49 6.44
C ALA A 191 1.61 9.55 7.54
N THR A 192 1.80 9.09 8.77
CA THR A 192 2.14 9.99 9.89
C THR A 192 3.62 10.36 9.86
N ARG A 193 4.02 11.33 10.70
CA ARG A 193 5.44 11.68 10.89
C ARG A 193 6.32 10.47 11.25
N ALA A 194 5.79 9.47 11.96
CA ALA A 194 6.51 8.25 12.31
C ALA A 194 6.72 7.29 11.11
N ASN A 195 6.10 7.60 9.97
CA ASN A 195 6.21 6.89 8.71
C ASN A 195 6.60 7.85 7.56
N THR A 196 7.30 8.94 7.89
CA THR A 196 7.89 9.86 6.91
C THR A 196 9.41 9.70 6.91
N LEU A 197 9.97 9.16 5.84
CA LEU A 197 11.40 9.09 5.61
C LEU A 197 11.91 10.43 5.05
N ALA A 198 13.09 10.85 5.48
CA ALA A 198 13.68 12.13 5.06
C ALA A 198 14.45 12.04 3.73
N VAL A 199 14.62 10.83 3.20
CA VAL A 199 15.33 10.54 1.96
C VAL A 199 14.33 10.18 0.86
N GLU A 200 14.79 10.17 -0.39
CA GLU A 200 14.01 9.69 -1.53
C GLU A 200 13.91 8.16 -1.50
N VAL A 201 12.73 7.63 -1.83
CA VAL A 201 12.52 6.20 -2.06
C VAL A 201 12.11 6.01 -3.53
N PRO A 202 13.07 5.80 -4.45
CA PRO A 202 12.85 5.84 -5.89
C PRO A 202 12.19 4.56 -6.46
N VAL A 203 11.70 3.67 -5.61
CA VAL A 203 10.98 2.43 -5.99
C VAL A 203 9.52 2.50 -5.58
N GLY A 204 8.70 1.59 -6.11
CA GLY A 204 7.26 1.58 -5.89
C GLY A 204 6.53 2.64 -6.73
N GLU A 205 5.23 2.72 -6.55
CA GLU A 205 4.36 3.51 -7.41
C GLU A 205 4.61 5.01 -7.31
N ARG A 206 4.62 5.68 -8.47
CA ARG A 206 4.77 7.12 -8.65
C ARG A 206 3.48 7.75 -9.17
N MET A 207 3.38 9.07 -9.07
CA MET A 207 2.35 9.84 -9.74
C MET A 207 2.83 10.15 -11.15
N ARG A 208 2.03 9.78 -12.15
CA ARG A 208 2.26 10.24 -13.53
C ARG A 208 2.13 11.77 -13.56
N SER A 209 3.09 12.41 -14.22
CA SER A 209 3.13 13.86 -14.46
C SER A 209 2.14 14.31 -15.52
#